data_AF-A0A512RKQ3-F1
#
_entry.id   AF-A0A512RKQ3-F1
#
_cell.length_a   1.000
_cell.length_b   1.000
_cell.length_c   1.000
_cell.angle_alpha   90.00
_cell.angle_beta   90.00
_cell.angle_gamma   90.00
#
_symmetry.space_group_name_H-M   'P 1'
#
loop_
_entity.id
_entity.type
_entity.pdbx_description
1 polymer ?
#
loop_
_entity_poly.entity_id
_entity_poly.type
_entity_poly.pdbx_seq_one_letter_code
_entity_poly.pdbx_strand_id
1 'polypeptide(L)'
;MPFYLKYAFTYKISDDSGFSAIVNADKYASFVKRDWHFSDLKLHFTEAMNNETLIIWGTGTEGDWAVKFVEQPSPQHAFREFNKVIRVTMGGLYLTNYEDLTMAAQFEDRKIPAMHRSDLFVPMSNGRYTLTVRQMFDPGGHRAAHAGQVNFEVVVQKAPEATEQKVESIFWCEQ
;
A
#
# COMPACT_ATOMS: atom_id res chain seq x y z
N MET A 1 -25.63 7.45 3.38
CA MET A 1 -24.31 7.06 2.82
C MET A 1 -23.33 7.02 3.99
N PRO A 2 -22.76 5.87 4.38
CA PRO A 2 -21.72 5.88 5.39
C PRO A 2 -20.40 6.30 4.74
N PHE A 3 -19.86 7.43 5.18
CA PHE A 3 -18.48 7.85 4.91
C PHE A 3 -17.53 6.87 5.61
N TYR A 4 -16.72 6.16 4.85
CA TYR A 4 -15.69 5.23 5.36
C TYR A 4 -14.39 5.96 5.68
N LEU A 5 -14.14 7.02 4.91
CA LEU A 5 -13.09 8.00 5.17
C LEU A 5 -13.73 9.24 5.78
N LYS A 6 -13.18 9.71 6.91
CA LYS A 6 -13.67 10.94 7.54
C LYS A 6 -13.37 12.17 6.66
N TYR A 7 -12.28 12.13 5.89
CA TYR A 7 -11.80 13.15 4.95
C TYR A 7 -11.00 12.50 3.81
N ALA A 8 -10.80 13.21 2.71
CA ALA A 8 -9.76 12.82 1.74
C ALA A 8 -8.39 13.18 2.32
N PHE A 9 -7.44 12.25 2.26
CA PHE A 9 -6.09 12.42 2.81
C PHE A 9 -5.06 12.30 1.69
N THR A 10 -4.06 13.19 1.70
CA THR A 10 -2.90 13.08 0.83
C THR A 10 -1.66 12.96 1.69
N TYR A 11 -0.91 11.88 1.49
CA TYR A 11 0.36 11.62 2.15
C TYR A 11 1.50 11.76 1.16
N LYS A 12 2.68 12.08 1.68
CA LYS A 12 3.93 11.99 0.93
C LYS A 12 4.76 10.86 1.51
N ILE A 13 5.32 10.03 0.65
CA ILE A 13 6.22 8.95 1.04
C ILE A 13 7.39 8.90 0.07
N SER A 14 8.60 8.74 0.61
CA SER A 14 9.80 8.48 -0.18
C SER A 14 9.98 6.98 -0.38
N ASP A 15 10.46 6.61 -1.55
CA ASP A 15 10.66 5.24 -1.97
C ASP A 15 11.99 5.13 -2.75
N ASP A 16 12.92 4.37 -2.17
CA ASP A 16 14.26 4.15 -2.71
C ASP A 16 14.43 2.75 -3.32
N SER A 17 13.35 1.93 -3.31
CA SER A 17 13.35 0.57 -3.86
C SER A 17 12.39 0.38 -5.04
N GLY A 18 11.57 1.38 -5.33
CA GLY A 18 10.54 1.30 -6.36
C GLY A 18 9.25 0.62 -5.90
N PHE A 19 8.90 0.69 -4.61
CA PHE A 19 7.71 0.07 -4.03
C PHE A 19 7.00 0.97 -3.00
N SER A 20 5.68 0.87 -2.97
CA SER A 20 4.84 1.44 -1.92
C SER A 20 3.86 0.40 -1.40
N ALA A 21 3.42 0.58 -0.16
CA ALA A 21 2.55 -0.38 0.50
C ALA A 21 1.56 0.27 1.47
N ILE A 22 0.41 -0.38 1.63
CA ILE A 22 -0.61 -0.06 2.64
C ILE A 22 -0.75 -1.28 3.54
N VAL A 23 -0.75 -1.06 4.85
CA VAL A 23 -0.63 -2.14 5.82
C VAL A 23 -1.60 -1.97 6.99
N ASN A 24 -2.21 -3.07 7.38
CA ASN A 24 -2.85 -3.20 8.68
C ASN A 24 -1.78 -3.58 9.71
N ALA A 25 -1.23 -2.57 10.38
CA ALA A 25 -0.17 -2.75 11.38
C ALA A 25 -0.54 -3.68 12.55
N ASP A 26 -1.82 -3.77 12.93
CA ASP A 26 -2.26 -4.62 14.04
C ASP A 26 -2.26 -6.12 13.67
N LYS A 27 -2.47 -6.45 12.39
CA LYS A 27 -2.57 -7.85 11.92
C LYS A 27 -1.40 -8.31 11.07
N TYR A 28 -0.57 -7.39 10.58
CA TYR A 28 0.58 -7.73 9.77
C TYR A 28 1.65 -8.45 10.59
N ALA A 29 1.95 -9.68 10.22
CA ALA A 29 2.98 -10.49 10.85
C ALA A 29 4.36 -10.01 10.40
N SER A 30 4.92 -9.03 11.10
CA SER A 30 6.11 -8.32 10.62
C SER A 30 7.36 -9.19 10.52
N PHE A 31 7.71 -9.99 11.53
CA PHE A 31 8.97 -10.75 11.56
C PHE A 31 8.86 -12.09 10.82
N VAL A 32 9.80 -12.35 9.90
CA VAL A 32 9.86 -13.60 9.13
C VAL A 32 10.94 -14.53 9.70
N LYS A 33 12.21 -14.14 9.55
CA LYS A 33 13.40 -14.81 10.10
C LYS A 33 14.63 -13.92 9.87
N ARG A 34 15.70 -14.12 10.65
CA ARG A 34 16.96 -13.36 10.49
C ARG A 34 17.67 -13.65 9.16
N ASP A 35 17.74 -14.92 8.75
CA ASP A 35 18.43 -15.36 7.53
C ASP A 35 17.43 -15.56 6.38
N TRP A 36 16.86 -14.47 5.87
CA TRP A 36 15.92 -14.48 4.75
C TRP A 36 16.64 -14.45 3.40
N HIS A 37 16.05 -15.13 2.41
CA HIS A 37 16.37 -14.93 0.99
C HIS A 37 15.32 -14.05 0.34
N PHE A 38 15.69 -13.35 -0.74
CA PHE A 38 14.77 -12.46 -1.46
C PHE A 38 13.45 -13.13 -1.89
N SER A 39 13.50 -14.41 -2.25
CA SER A 39 12.30 -15.23 -2.53
C SER A 39 11.37 -15.38 -1.31
N ASP A 40 11.93 -15.46 -0.11
CA ASP A 40 11.17 -15.60 1.14
C ASP A 40 10.37 -14.32 1.43
N LEU A 41 10.94 -13.14 1.15
CA LEU A 41 10.23 -11.87 1.32
C LEU A 41 9.10 -11.69 0.32
N LYS A 42 9.34 -12.03 -0.96
CA LYS A 42 8.28 -11.99 -1.97
C LYS A 42 7.12 -12.91 -1.57
N LEU A 43 7.42 -14.14 -1.15
CA LEU A 43 6.41 -15.07 -0.66
C LEU A 43 5.67 -14.50 0.56
N HIS A 44 6.40 -13.98 1.54
CA HIS A 44 5.82 -13.39 2.74
C HIS A 44 4.86 -12.23 2.42
N PHE A 45 5.24 -11.33 1.50
CA PHE A 45 4.36 -10.24 1.09
C PHE A 45 3.14 -10.74 0.31
N THR A 46 3.31 -11.72 -0.57
CA THR A 46 2.19 -12.37 -1.27
C THR A 46 1.20 -13.01 -0.28
N GLU A 47 1.70 -13.71 0.73
CA GLU A 47 0.89 -14.29 1.80
C GLU A 47 0.19 -13.20 2.63
N ALA A 48 0.89 -12.14 3.01
CA ALA A 48 0.32 -11.01 3.75
C ALA A 48 -0.80 -10.30 2.96
N MET A 49 -0.64 -10.18 1.64
CA MET A 49 -1.69 -9.69 0.73
C MET A 49 -2.89 -10.64 0.66
N ASN A 50 -2.64 -11.95 0.62
CA ASN A 50 -3.72 -12.96 0.63
C ASN A 50 -4.42 -13.05 1.99
N ASN A 51 -3.74 -12.67 3.07
CA ASN A 51 -4.30 -12.57 4.41
C ASN A 51 -4.97 -11.20 4.69
N GLU A 52 -5.08 -10.32 3.69
CA GLU A 52 -5.73 -9.01 3.80
C GLU A 52 -5.07 -8.06 4.81
N THR A 53 -3.77 -8.24 5.04
CA THR A 53 -2.99 -7.41 5.99
C THR A 53 -2.05 -6.43 5.31
N LEU A 54 -1.77 -6.65 4.02
CA LEU A 54 -0.85 -5.86 3.22
C LEU A 54 -1.43 -5.64 1.82
N ILE A 55 -1.12 -4.51 1.22
CA ILE A 55 -1.18 -4.29 -0.22
C ILE A 55 0.14 -3.65 -0.60
N ILE A 56 0.90 -4.27 -1.48
CA ILE A 56 2.19 -3.74 -1.94
C ILE A 56 2.22 -3.72 -3.48
N TRP A 57 2.80 -2.67 -4.04
CA TRP A 57 2.94 -2.52 -5.48
C TRP A 57 4.24 -1.84 -5.86
N GLY A 58 4.73 -2.15 -7.07
CA GLY A 58 5.85 -1.45 -7.69
C GLY A 58 5.45 -0.06 -8.18
N THR A 59 6.16 0.98 -7.80
CA THR A 59 5.94 2.37 -8.28
C THR A 59 6.49 2.57 -9.70
N GLY A 60 7.30 1.63 -10.18
CA GLY A 60 7.94 1.63 -11.51
C GLY A 60 9.24 2.43 -11.56
N THR A 61 9.52 3.22 -10.53
CA THR A 61 10.75 4.01 -10.37
C THR A 61 10.86 4.46 -8.92
N GLU A 62 12.07 4.74 -8.45
CA GLU A 62 12.30 5.40 -7.16
C GLU A 62 11.86 6.87 -7.20
N GLY A 63 11.48 7.43 -6.05
CA GLY A 63 11.12 8.84 -5.92
C GLY A 63 10.24 9.18 -4.72
N ASP A 64 9.78 10.43 -4.70
CA ASP A 64 8.80 10.93 -3.72
C ASP A 64 7.40 10.87 -4.31
N TRP A 65 6.50 10.17 -3.62
CA TRP A 65 5.14 9.92 -4.09
C TRP A 65 4.10 10.61 -3.23
N ALA A 66 3.21 11.37 -3.88
CA ALA A 66 1.96 11.83 -3.29
C ALA A 66 0.86 10.78 -3.48
N VAL A 67 0.38 10.21 -2.37
CA VAL A 67 -0.66 9.18 -2.35
C VAL A 67 -1.93 9.76 -1.74
N LYS A 68 -3.01 9.80 -2.52
CA LYS A 68 -4.30 10.37 -2.11
C LYS A 68 -5.34 9.27 -1.91
N PHE A 69 -5.97 9.25 -0.73
CA PHE A 69 -7.07 8.34 -0.40
C PHE A 69 -8.42 9.03 -0.63
N VAL A 70 -9.31 8.37 -1.37
CA VAL A 70 -10.62 8.91 -1.79
C VAL A 70 -11.70 7.81 -1.77
N GLU A 71 -12.97 8.18 -1.69
CA GLU A 71 -14.08 7.20 -1.82
C GLU A 71 -14.55 7.03 -3.27
N GLN A 72 -14.36 8.07 -4.09
CA GLN A 72 -14.69 8.07 -5.50
C GLN A 72 -13.44 8.44 -6.30
N PRO A 73 -13.18 7.75 -7.42
CA PRO A 73 -12.06 8.08 -8.28
C PRO A 73 -12.21 9.48 -8.87
N SER A 74 -11.08 10.15 -9.08
CA SER A 74 -11.02 11.33 -9.92
C SER A 74 -11.43 10.99 -11.37
N PRO A 75 -11.92 11.97 -12.15
CA PRO A 75 -12.23 11.77 -13.57
C PRO A 75 -10.96 11.61 -14.44
N GLN A 76 -9.77 11.78 -13.87
CA GLN A 76 -8.51 11.60 -14.58
C GLN A 76 -8.29 10.12 -14.91
N HIS A 77 -7.72 9.86 -16.09
CA HIS A 77 -7.36 8.50 -16.48
C HIS A 77 -6.13 8.05 -15.70
N ALA A 78 -6.18 6.84 -15.12
CA ALA A 78 -5.02 6.22 -14.52
C ALA A 78 -4.16 5.57 -15.61
N PHE A 79 -2.84 5.68 -15.53
CA PHE A 79 -1.90 4.95 -16.40
C PHE A 79 -2.10 3.43 -16.26
N ARG A 80 -2.27 2.97 -15.03
CA ARG A 80 -2.61 1.59 -14.69
C ARG A 80 -3.30 1.55 -13.33
N GLU A 81 -4.08 0.51 -13.10
CA GLU A 81 -4.75 0.29 -11.81
C GLU A 81 -4.86 -1.20 -11.49
N PHE A 82 -4.93 -1.52 -10.20
CA PHE A 82 -5.36 -2.82 -9.68
C PHE A 82 -6.23 -2.61 -8.46
N ASN A 83 -6.94 -3.64 -8.03
CA ASN A 83 -7.64 -3.64 -6.76
C ASN A 83 -7.24 -4.84 -5.90
N LYS A 84 -7.29 -4.65 -4.58
CA LYS A 84 -7.07 -5.71 -3.60
C LYS A 84 -7.85 -5.42 -2.34
N VAL A 85 -8.30 -6.47 -1.68
CA VAL A 85 -9.02 -6.37 -0.41
C VAL A 85 -8.03 -6.27 0.76
N ILE A 86 -8.33 -5.39 1.70
CA ILE A 86 -7.62 -5.25 2.98
C ILE A 86 -8.60 -5.17 4.14
N ARG A 87 -8.18 -5.68 5.31
CA ARG A 87 -8.90 -5.54 6.56
C ARG A 87 -8.37 -4.37 7.35
N VAL A 88 -9.28 -3.55 7.87
CA VAL A 88 -8.97 -2.44 8.77
C VAL A 88 -9.32 -2.86 10.19
N THR A 89 -8.35 -2.78 11.08
CA THR A 89 -8.51 -2.92 12.53
C THR A 89 -7.90 -1.69 13.21
N MET A 90 -8.18 -1.51 14.50
CA MET A 90 -7.63 -0.40 15.29
C MET A 90 -7.85 1.01 14.69
N GLY A 91 -8.89 1.18 13.88
CA GLY A 91 -9.33 2.49 13.38
C GLY A 91 -8.53 3.05 12.21
N GLY A 92 -7.69 2.27 11.53
CA GLY A 92 -7.01 2.73 10.33
C GLY A 92 -5.97 1.79 9.73
N LEU A 93 -5.25 2.31 8.75
CA LEU A 93 -4.14 1.65 8.05
C LEU A 93 -2.92 2.57 8.06
N TYR A 94 -1.76 2.05 7.68
CA TYR A 94 -0.56 2.85 7.47
C TYR A 94 -0.11 2.78 6.02
N LEU A 95 0.38 3.90 5.49
CA LEU A 95 1.17 3.94 4.26
C LEU A 95 2.65 3.72 4.63
N THR A 96 3.33 2.84 3.91
CA THR A 96 4.73 2.46 4.14
C THR A 96 5.37 2.06 2.81
N ASN A 97 6.62 1.61 2.84
CA ASN A 97 7.37 1.22 1.65
C ASN A 97 8.15 -0.09 1.90
N TYR A 98 8.94 -0.52 0.92
CA TYR A 98 9.67 -1.77 0.99
C TYR A 98 10.78 -1.78 2.03
N GLU A 99 11.49 -0.67 2.23
CA GLU A 99 12.57 -0.58 3.23
C GLU A 99 12.05 -0.87 4.64
N ASP A 100 10.93 -0.25 5.03
CA ASP A 100 10.34 -0.49 6.34
C ASP A 100 9.84 -1.93 6.50
N LEU A 101 9.16 -2.46 5.48
CA LEU A 101 8.66 -3.83 5.49
C LEU A 101 9.79 -4.85 5.62
N THR A 102 10.88 -4.66 4.87
CA THR A 102 12.04 -5.54 4.95
C THR A 102 12.78 -5.40 6.27
N MET A 103 12.89 -4.20 6.84
CA MET A 103 13.46 -4.00 8.17
C MET A 103 12.62 -4.72 9.25
N ALA A 104 11.30 -4.64 9.16
CA ALA A 104 10.39 -5.32 10.09
C ALA A 104 10.39 -6.86 9.92
N ALA A 105 10.61 -7.35 8.70
CA ALA A 105 10.81 -8.78 8.39
C ALA A 105 12.09 -9.37 8.98
N GLN A 106 13.14 -8.55 9.02
CA GLN A 106 14.49 -8.95 9.43
C GLN A 106 14.72 -8.91 10.93
N PHE A 107 14.18 -7.88 11.58
CA PHE A 107 14.52 -7.52 12.94
C PHE A 107 13.26 -7.57 13.80
N GLU A 108 13.22 -8.50 14.75
CA GLU A 108 12.05 -8.76 15.61
C GLU A 108 11.61 -7.52 16.41
N ASP A 109 12.56 -6.65 16.76
CA ASP A 109 12.36 -5.38 17.47
C ASP A 109 11.86 -4.25 16.56
N ARG A 110 11.90 -4.43 15.24
CA ARG A 110 11.32 -3.50 14.27
C ARG A 110 9.86 -3.86 14.00
N LYS A 111 9.00 -2.85 14.00
CA LYS A 111 7.55 -2.98 13.79
C LYS A 111 7.09 -2.03 12.70
N ILE A 112 5.91 -2.31 12.18
CA ILE A 112 5.16 -1.43 11.29
C ILE A 112 4.02 -0.79 12.09
N PRO A 113 3.77 0.53 11.95
CA PRO A 113 4.60 1.49 11.22
C PRO A 113 5.98 1.65 11.86
N ALA A 114 6.98 1.97 11.05
CA ALA A 114 8.24 2.45 11.60
C ALA A 114 8.00 3.74 12.39
N MET A 115 8.75 3.97 13.47
CA MET A 115 8.54 5.12 14.36
C MET A 115 8.50 6.47 13.61
N HIS A 116 9.40 6.62 12.62
CA HIS A 116 9.54 7.83 11.80
C HIS A 116 8.44 8.01 10.73
N ARG A 117 7.50 7.05 10.62
CA ARG A 117 6.35 7.09 9.70
C ARG A 117 5.02 6.81 10.38
N SER A 118 4.98 7.00 11.70
CA SER A 118 3.75 6.89 12.48
C SER A 118 2.70 7.94 12.11
N ASP A 119 3.11 9.01 11.43
CA ASP A 119 2.28 10.08 10.88
C ASP A 119 1.56 9.68 9.57
N LEU A 120 2.04 8.64 8.86
CA LEU A 120 1.41 8.11 7.64
C LEU A 120 0.21 7.21 7.93
N PHE A 121 -0.54 7.53 8.98
CA PHE A 121 -1.75 6.84 9.41
C PHE A 121 -2.97 7.35 8.64
N VAL A 122 -3.71 6.42 8.03
CA VAL A 122 -4.96 6.65 7.30
C VAL A 122 -6.15 6.28 8.18
N PRO A 123 -6.88 7.26 8.76
CA PRO A 123 -8.00 6.97 9.66
C PRO A 123 -9.18 6.37 8.89
N MET A 124 -9.63 5.19 9.30
CA MET A 124 -10.69 4.43 8.64
C MET A 124 -11.48 3.60 9.66
N SER A 125 -12.80 3.50 9.51
CA SER A 125 -13.57 2.62 10.40
C SER A 125 -13.19 1.15 10.21
N ASN A 126 -13.16 0.36 11.29
CA ASN A 126 -12.88 -1.07 11.22
C ASN A 126 -13.81 -1.78 10.23
N GLY A 127 -13.28 -2.72 9.46
CA GLY A 127 -14.05 -3.42 8.43
C GLY A 127 -13.18 -4.03 7.34
N ARG A 128 -13.81 -4.45 6.26
CA ARG A 128 -13.15 -5.03 5.08
C ARG A 128 -13.41 -4.14 3.87
N TYR A 129 -12.36 -3.75 3.17
CA TYR A 129 -12.42 -2.76 2.10
C TYR A 129 -11.68 -3.25 0.86
N THR A 130 -12.24 -2.98 -0.30
CA THR A 130 -11.51 -3.04 -1.57
C THR A 130 -10.80 -1.71 -1.73
N LEU A 131 -9.47 -1.77 -1.87
CA LEU A 131 -8.65 -0.63 -2.28
C LEU A 131 -8.30 -0.78 -3.75
N THR A 132 -8.67 0.20 -4.56
CA THR A 132 -8.21 0.31 -5.94
C THR A 132 -7.06 1.31 -5.99
N VAL A 133 -5.86 0.82 -6.30
CA VAL A 133 -4.66 1.65 -6.46
C VAL A 133 -4.57 2.06 -7.91
N ARG A 134 -4.59 3.37 -8.17
CA ARG A 134 -4.51 4.00 -9.48
C ARG A 134 -3.22 4.78 -9.58
N GLN A 135 -2.36 4.39 -10.50
CA GLN A 135 -1.15 5.15 -10.81
C GLN A 135 -1.49 6.22 -11.85
N MET A 136 -1.25 7.48 -11.53
CA MET A 136 -1.66 8.62 -12.36
C MET A 136 -0.59 9.09 -13.34
N PHE A 137 0.55 8.40 -13.38
CA PHE A 137 1.71 8.75 -14.20
C PHE A 137 2.33 7.54 -14.87
N ASP A 138 2.97 7.75 -16.02
CA ASP A 138 3.78 6.77 -16.72
C ASP A 138 5.21 6.78 -16.14
N PRO A 139 5.71 5.69 -15.55
CA PRO A 139 7.04 5.65 -14.93
C PRO A 139 8.18 5.71 -15.96
N GLY A 140 7.91 5.38 -17.24
CA GLY A 140 8.86 5.54 -18.35
C GLY A 140 8.87 6.96 -18.95
N GLY A 141 7.96 7.83 -18.49
CA GLY A 141 7.81 9.20 -18.95
C GLY A 141 8.82 10.19 -18.36
N HIS A 142 8.66 11.48 -18.70
CA HIS A 142 9.55 12.54 -18.23
C HIS A 142 9.29 12.91 -16.76
N ARG A 143 10.21 12.52 -15.86
CA ARG A 143 10.06 12.65 -14.39
C ARG A 143 9.65 14.04 -13.88
N ALA A 144 10.12 15.13 -14.51
CA ALA A 144 9.79 16.49 -14.09
C ALA A 144 8.29 16.82 -14.19
N ALA A 145 7.53 16.08 -15.01
CA ALA A 145 6.09 16.26 -15.16
C ALA A 145 5.28 15.72 -13.96
N HIS A 146 5.91 14.99 -13.03
CA HIS A 146 5.22 14.30 -11.93
C HIS A 146 5.33 15.03 -10.59
N ALA A 147 6.16 16.07 -10.50
CA ALA A 147 6.38 16.82 -9.27
C ALA A 147 5.16 17.67 -8.90
N GLY A 148 4.67 17.52 -7.66
CA GLY A 148 3.57 18.34 -7.12
C GLY A 148 2.15 17.89 -7.50
N GLN A 149 2.01 16.79 -8.26
CA GLN A 149 0.71 16.17 -8.58
C GLN A 149 0.44 14.95 -7.70
N VAL A 150 -0.83 14.50 -7.66
CA VAL A 150 -1.18 13.21 -7.05
C VAL A 150 -0.61 12.10 -7.93
N ASN A 151 0.35 11.33 -7.42
CA ASN A 151 1.00 10.25 -8.16
C ASN A 151 0.19 8.95 -8.08
N PHE A 152 -0.40 8.69 -6.92
CA PHE A 152 -1.29 7.56 -6.69
C PHE A 152 -2.61 8.01 -6.09
N GLU A 153 -3.70 7.50 -6.63
CA GLU A 153 -5.03 7.60 -6.04
C GLU A 153 -5.45 6.22 -5.51
N VAL A 154 -5.83 6.16 -4.24
CA VAL A 154 -6.30 4.94 -3.58
C VAL A 154 -7.79 5.12 -3.32
N VAL A 155 -8.59 4.44 -4.13
CA VAL A 155 -10.05 4.48 -4.01
C VAL A 155 -10.50 3.42 -3.01
N VAL A 156 -11.21 3.86 -1.98
CA VAL A 156 -11.67 3.04 -0.87
C VAL A 156 -13.15 2.71 -1.05
N GLN A 157 -13.46 1.42 -1.12
CA GLN A 157 -14.84 0.93 -1.19
C GLN A 157 -15.04 -0.21 -0.19
N LYS A 158 -16.25 -0.38 0.34
CA LYS A 158 -16.56 -1.59 1.13
C LYS A 158 -16.40 -2.83 0.27
N ALA A 159 -15.70 -3.83 0.80
CA ALA A 159 -15.56 -5.10 0.11
C ALA A 159 -16.89 -5.88 0.17
N PRO A 160 -17.27 -6.60 -0.90
CA PRO A 160 -18.33 -7.59 -0.83
C PRO A 160 -17.92 -8.76 0.09
N GLU A 161 -18.89 -9.49 0.64
CA GLU A 161 -18.60 -10.59 1.59
C GLU A 161 -17.80 -11.75 0.98
N ALA A 162 -17.85 -11.94 -0.34
CA ALA A 162 -17.42 -13.18 -1.01
C ALA A 162 -16.31 -13.03 -2.08
N THR A 163 -15.47 -12.00 -2.02
CA THR A 163 -14.32 -11.87 -2.94
C THR A 163 -13.01 -12.24 -2.27
N GLU A 164 -12.61 -13.51 -2.37
CA GLU A 164 -11.23 -13.93 -2.17
C GLU A 164 -10.54 -14.01 -3.54
N GLN A 165 -9.86 -12.94 -3.93
CA GLN A 165 -8.93 -12.99 -5.06
C GLN A 165 -7.53 -13.20 -4.50
N LYS A 166 -7.02 -14.43 -4.58
CA LYS A 166 -5.61 -14.69 -4.26
C LYS A 166 -4.71 -14.11 -5.34
N VAL A 167 -3.55 -13.63 -4.92
CA VAL A 167 -2.46 -13.19 -5.79
C VAL A 167 -1.28 -14.11 -5.61
N GLU A 168 -0.51 -14.32 -6.68
CA GLU A 168 0.69 -15.16 -6.69
C GLU A 168 1.97 -14.31 -6.58
N SER A 169 1.87 -13.01 -6.86
CA SER A 169 2.99 -12.09 -6.86
C SER A 169 2.58 -10.67 -6.44
N ILE A 170 3.60 -9.86 -6.11
CA ILE A 170 3.47 -8.43 -5.85
C ILE A 170 3.03 -7.72 -7.13
N PHE A 171 2.04 -6.83 -7.01
CA PHE A 171 1.57 -6.04 -8.14
C PHE A 171 2.70 -5.20 -8.74
N TRP A 172 2.87 -5.26 -10.06
CA TRP A 172 3.85 -4.46 -10.80
C TRP A 172 5.32 -4.64 -10.36
N CYS A 173 5.68 -5.79 -9.80
CA CYS A 173 7.05 -6.11 -9.33
C CYS A 173 8.04 -6.45 -10.46
N GLU A 174 7.55 -6.89 -11.62
CA GLU A 174 8.37 -7.30 -12.77
C GLU A 174 7.89 -6.50 -13.98
N GLN A 175 8.59 -5.40 -14.28
CA GLN A 175 8.48 -4.67 -15.54
C GLN A 175 9.87 -4.40 -16.07
#